data_AF-A0AAE4F8X1-F1
#
_entry.id   AF-A0AAE4F8X1-F1
#
_cell.length_a   1.000
_cell.length_b   1.000
_cell.length_c   1.000
_cell.angle_alpha   90.00
_cell.angle_beta   90.00
_cell.angle_gamma   90.00
#
_symmetry.space_group_name_H-M   'P 1'
#
loop_
_entity.id
_entity.type
_entity.pdbx_description
1 polymer ?
#
loop_
_entity_poly.entity_id
_entity_poly.type
_entity_poly.pdbx_seq_one_letter_code
_entity_poly.pdbx_strand_id
1 'polypeptide(L)'
;MKYFLIFILVLVVFIISVTLGANNDQVVTFNYLIAQGQYSVSTLLAVLFGIGFVLGWIVCGLFYLRLRLSLARARHRIKRLEADQTVQSSASVALRDTTKE
;
A
#
# COMPACT_ATOMS: atom_id res chain seq x y z
N MET A 1 2.37 13.93 8.72
CA MET A 1 1.98 13.42 10.06
C MET A 1 1.02 12.23 10.03
N LYS A 2 -0.05 12.21 9.20
CA LYS A 2 -1.03 11.11 9.20
C LYS A 2 -0.44 9.70 8.95
N TYR A 3 0.48 9.56 8.00
CA TYR A 3 1.15 8.28 7.72
C TYR A 3 2.08 7.81 8.84
N PHE A 4 2.70 8.75 9.58
CA PHE A 4 3.56 8.42 10.72
C PHE A 4 2.75 7.87 11.90
N LEU A 5 1.57 8.45 12.15
CA LEU A 5 0.65 7.99 13.20
C LEU A 5 0.07 6.61 12.85
N ILE A 6 -0.30 6.39 11.58
CA ILE A 6 -0.74 5.07 11.09
C ILE A 6 0.37 4.03 11.22
N PHE A 7 1.62 4.40 10.91
CA PHE A 7 2.77 3.51 11.06
C PHE A 7 2.99 3.08 12.51
N ILE A 8 2.94 4.03 13.46
CA ILE A 8 3.02 3.73 14.90
C ILE A 8 1.88 2.82 15.34
N LEU A 9 0.65 3.10 14.92
CA LEU A 9 -0.51 2.26 15.27
C LEU A 9 -0.32 0.82 14.81
N VAL A 10 0.09 0.63 13.54
CA VAL A 10 0.36 -0.70 12.97
C VAL A 10 1.49 -1.39 13.71
N LEU A 11 2.55 -0.67 14.08
CA LEU A 11 3.68 -1.21 14.84
C LEU A 11 3.25 -1.70 16.23
N VAL A 12 2.42 -0.93 16.93
CA VAL A 12 1.89 -1.32 18.25
C VAL A 12 1.04 -2.58 18.15
N VAL A 13 0.11 -2.63 17.18
CA VAL A 13 -0.74 -3.81 16.94
C VAL A 13 0.11 -5.04 16.61
N PHE A 14 1.18 -4.86 15.82
CA PHE A 14 2.11 -5.93 15.47
C PHE A 14 2.84 -6.47 16.70
N ILE A 15 3.38 -5.60 17.56
CA ILE A 15 4.05 -6.00 18.81
C ILE A 15 3.08 -6.75 19.73
N ILE A 16 1.83 -6.30 19.84
CA ILE A 16 0.80 -6.98 20.65
C ILE A 16 0.51 -8.38 20.09
N SER A 17 0.34 -8.52 18.78
CA SER A 17 0.14 -9.84 18.14
C SER A 17 1.31 -10.79 18.37
N VAL A 18 2.55 -10.31 18.21
CA VAL A 18 3.75 -11.12 18.44
C VAL A 18 3.87 -11.51 19.91
N THR A 19 3.64 -10.58 20.83
CA THR A 19 3.72 -10.82 22.27
C THR A 19 2.65 -11.81 22.74
N LEU A 20 1.41 -11.68 22.25
CA LEU A 20 0.32 -12.61 22.55
C LEU A 20 0.57 -14.01 21.96
N GLY A 21 1.17 -14.08 20.77
CA GLY A 21 1.62 -15.33 20.19
C GLY A 21 2.73 -15.96 21.00
N ALA A 22 3.76 -15.20 21.38
CA ALA A 22 4.93 -15.70 22.09
C ALA A 22 4.63 -16.20 23.51
N ASN A 23 3.68 -15.60 24.22
CA ASN A 23 3.28 -16.03 25.57
C ASN A 23 2.30 -17.23 25.56
N ASN A 24 1.99 -17.80 24.40
CA ASN A 24 1.08 -18.93 24.28
C ASN A 24 1.85 -20.26 24.30
N ASP A 25 2.36 -20.64 25.49
CA ASP A 25 3.12 -21.90 25.69
C ASP A 25 2.29 -23.19 25.54
N GLN A 26 1.04 -23.07 25.07
CA GLN A 26 0.21 -24.22 24.78
C GLN A 26 0.77 -24.99 23.58
N VAL A 27 1.12 -26.25 23.81
CA VAL A 27 1.64 -27.16 22.77
C VAL A 27 0.46 -27.91 22.15
N VAL A 28 0.32 -27.82 20.84
CA VAL A 28 -0.67 -28.57 20.06
C VAL A 28 0.03 -29.74 19.38
N THR A 29 -0.48 -30.94 19.62
CA THR A 29 0.02 -32.17 19.02
C THR A 29 -0.56 -32.35 17.62
N PHE A 30 0.25 -32.09 16.60
CA PHE A 30 -0.13 -32.37 15.22
C PHE A 30 0.22 -33.81 14.87
N ASN A 31 -0.80 -34.67 14.80
CA ASN A 31 -0.67 -36.00 14.19
C ASN A 31 -0.67 -35.86 12.67
N TYR A 32 0.52 -35.81 12.07
CA TYR A 32 0.66 -36.09 10.64
C TYR A 32 0.53 -37.60 10.44
N LEU A 33 -0.06 -38.04 9.33
CA LEU A 33 -0.38 -39.45 9.08
C LEU A 33 0.82 -40.42 9.19
N ILE A 34 2.05 -39.91 9.22
CA ILE A 34 3.30 -40.67 9.37
C ILE A 34 4.11 -40.25 10.62
N ALA A 35 3.79 -39.13 11.29
CA ALA A 35 4.56 -38.62 12.43
C ALA A 35 3.77 -37.67 13.35
N GLN A 36 4.05 -37.70 14.66
CA GLN A 36 3.54 -36.70 15.61
C GLN A 36 4.54 -35.56 15.76
N GLY A 37 4.15 -34.37 15.32
CA GLY A 37 4.89 -33.12 15.54
C GLY A 37 4.29 -32.34 16.70
N GLN A 38 5.06 -32.08 17.75
CA GLN A 38 4.65 -31.18 18.83
C GLN A 38 5.04 -29.75 18.46
N TYR A 39 4.05 -28.89 18.22
CA TYR A 39 4.28 -27.49 17.87
C TYR A 39 3.56 -26.58 18.86
N SER A 40 4.26 -25.57 19.36
CA SER A 40 3.63 -24.52 20.18
C SER A 40 2.69 -23.67 19.33
N VAL A 41 1.56 -23.26 19.90
CA VAL A 41 0.61 -22.33 19.26
C VAL A 41 1.33 -21.07 18.79
N SER A 42 2.32 -20.60 19.55
CA SER A 42 3.20 -19.48 19.21
C SER A 42 3.86 -19.63 17.84
N THR A 43 4.42 -20.80 17.55
CA THR A 43 5.14 -21.05 16.29
C THR A 43 4.20 -21.09 15.11
N LEU A 44 3.04 -21.74 15.29
CA LEU A 44 2.04 -21.84 14.24
C LEU A 44 1.47 -20.45 13.91
N LEU A 45 1.15 -19.66 14.95
CA LEU A 45 0.67 -18.30 14.79
C LEU A 45 1.72 -17.39 14.15
N ALA A 46 2.99 -17.51 14.55
CA ALA A 46 4.09 -16.75 13.97
C ALA A 46 4.29 -17.05 12.47
N VAL A 47 4.20 -18.32 12.06
CA VAL A 47 4.32 -18.71 10.65
C VAL A 47 3.12 -18.19 9.84
N LEU A 48 1.89 -18.32 10.34
CA LEU A 48 0.71 -17.77 9.68
C LEU A 48 0.80 -16.25 9.54
N PHE A 49 1.18 -15.54 10.60
CA PHE A 49 1.38 -14.10 10.55
C PHE A 49 2.50 -13.72 9.58
N GLY A 50 3.62 -14.44 9.58
CA GLY A 50 4.73 -14.21 8.67
C GLY A 50 4.30 -14.33 7.21
N ILE A 51 3.58 -15.40 6.87
CA ILE A 51 3.05 -15.61 5.51
C ILE A 51 2.03 -14.53 5.15
N GLY A 52 1.08 -14.24 6.03
CA GLY A 52 0.08 -13.20 5.83
C GLY A 52 0.71 -11.81 5.65
N PHE A 53 1.76 -11.52 6.41
CA PHE A 53 2.50 -10.27 6.32
C PHE A 53 3.27 -10.16 4.99
N VAL A 54 3.95 -11.22 4.57
CA VAL A 54 4.66 -11.24 3.28
C VAL A 54 3.69 -11.07 2.12
N LEU A 55 2.55 -11.77 2.13
CA LEU A 55 1.50 -11.61 1.12
C LEU A 55 0.93 -10.19 1.12
N GLY A 56 0.60 -9.66 2.30
CA GLY A 56 0.11 -8.29 2.46
C GLY A 56 1.13 -7.25 1.97
N TRP A 57 2.41 -7.46 2.25
CA TRP A 57 3.50 -6.59 1.79
C TRP A 57 3.64 -6.60 0.27
N ILE A 58 3.55 -7.77 -0.36
CA ILE A 58 3.61 -7.90 -1.82
C ILE A 58 2.42 -7.17 -2.47
N VAL A 59 1.20 -7.43 -1.99
CA VAL A 59 -0.01 -6.78 -2.53
C VAL A 59 0.03 -5.27 -2.32
N CYS A 60 0.40 -4.81 -1.11
CA CYS A 60 0.54 -3.40 -0.79
C CYS A 60 1.63 -2.73 -1.65
N GLY A 61 2.79 -3.36 -1.80
CA GLY A 61 3.88 -2.85 -2.63
C GLY A 61 3.50 -2.71 -4.10
N LEU A 62 2.84 -3.73 -4.66
CA LEU A 62 2.33 -3.68 -6.04
C LEU A 62 1.27 -2.59 -6.22
N PHE A 63 0.33 -2.46 -5.29
CA PHE A 63 -0.73 -1.46 -5.36
C PHE A 63 -0.17 -0.04 -5.20
N TYR A 64 0.77 0.17 -4.28
CA TYR A 64 1.46 1.44 -4.09
C TYR A 64 2.20 1.86 -5.36
N LEU A 65 2.93 0.93 -6.00
CA LEU A 65 3.65 1.21 -7.24
C LEU A 65 2.68 1.56 -8.39
N ARG A 66 1.58 0.80 -8.52
CA ARG A 66 0.51 1.08 -9.50
C ARG A 66 -0.12 2.45 -9.26
N LEU A 67 -0.43 2.80 -8.02
CA LEU A 67 -1.01 4.08 -7.65
C LEU A 67 -0.04 5.23 -7.94
N ARG A 68 1.24 5.08 -7.61
CA ARG A 68 2.28 6.07 -7.90
C ARG A 68 2.44 6.30 -9.41
N LEU A 69 2.42 5.23 -10.20
CA LEU A 69 2.46 5.30 -11.67
C LEU A 69 1.19 5.93 -12.26
N SER A 70 0.03 5.69 -11.66
CA SER A 70 -1.23 6.33 -12.05
C SER A 70 -1.20 7.84 -11.78
N LEU A 71 -0.75 8.24 -10.59
CA LEU A 71 -0.58 9.65 -10.22
C LEU A 71 0.40 10.38 -11.15
N ALA A 72 1.53 9.75 -11.49
CA ALA A 72 2.49 10.33 -12.43
C ALA A 72 1.88 10.55 -13.82
N ARG A 73 1.15 9.56 -14.33
CA ARG A 73 0.47 9.66 -15.64
C ARG A 73 -0.66 10.69 -15.63
N ALA A 74 -1.48 10.73 -14.58
CA ALA A 74 -2.54 11.73 -14.43
C ALA A 74 -1.96 13.15 -14.39
N ARG A 75 -0.86 13.36 -13.66
CA ARG A 75 -0.17 14.65 -13.59
C ARG A 75 0.37 15.13 -14.94
N HIS A 76 0.88 14.20 -15.76
CA HIS A 76 1.32 14.53 -17.12
C HIS A 76 0.16 14.90 -18.06
N ARG A 77 -1.02 14.27 -17.91
CA ARG A 77 -2.21 14.63 -18.69
C ARG A 77 -2.73 16.02 -18.33
N ILE A 78 -2.75 16.37 -17.04
CA ILE A 78 -3.15 17.71 -16.59
C ILE A 78 -2.25 18.80 -17.19
N LYS A 79 -0.92 18.60 -17.15
CA LYS A 79 0.02 19.57 -17.75
C LYS A 79 -0.20 19.84 -19.24
N ARG A 80 -0.59 18.83 -20.01
CA ARG A 80 -0.85 18.98 -21.45
C ARG A 80 -2.14 19.76 -21.69
N LEU A 81 -3.19 19.45 -20.92
CA LEU A 81 -4.46 20.16 -21.02
C LEU A 81 -4.31 21.64 -20.61
N GLU A 82 -3.54 21.94 -19.57
CA GLU A 82 -3.22 23.33 -19.18
C GLU A 82 -2.43 24.08 -20.28
N ALA A 83 -1.49 23.40 -20.94
CA ALA A 83 -0.73 23.98 -22.04
C ALA A 83 -1.59 24.24 -23.30
N ASP A 84 -2.46 23.30 -23.68
CA ASP A 84 -3.37 23.48 -24.82
C ASP A 84 -4.40 24.59 -24.52
N GLN A 85 -4.92 24.65 -23.30
CA GLN A 85 -5.87 25.68 -22.87
C GLN A 85 -5.24 27.09 -22.83
N THR A 86 -3.96 27.21 -22.46
CA THR A 86 -3.26 28.51 -22.48
C THR A 86 -2.95 28.98 -23.90
N VAL A 87 -2.59 28.08 -24.81
CA VAL A 87 -2.39 28.40 -26.24
C VAL A 87 -3.72 28.80 -26.91
N GLN A 88 -4.81 28.10 -26.61
CA GLN A 88 -6.12 28.41 -27.19
C GLN A 88 -6.71 29.73 -26.64
N SER A 89 -6.48 30.04 -25.36
CA SER A 89 -6.87 31.31 -24.75
C SER A 89 -6.08 32.48 -25.36
N SER A 90 -4.78 32.33 -25.58
CA SER A 90 -3.94 33.39 -26.19
C SER A 90 -4.23 33.59 -27.69
N ALA A 91 -4.50 32.51 -28.45
CA ALA A 91 -4.92 32.61 -29.84
C ALA A 91 -6.28 33.30 -30.03
N SER A 92 -7.24 33.04 -29.14
CA SER A 92 -8.57 33.69 -29.18
C SER A 92 -8.54 35.17 -28.79
N VAL A 93 -7.59 35.58 -27.95
CA VAL A 93 -7.35 37.00 -27.62
C VAL A 93 -6.69 37.73 -28.80
N ALA A 94 -5.71 37.11 -29.46
CA ALA A 94 -5.05 37.70 -30.64
C ALA A 94 -6.01 37.91 -31.82
N LEU A 95 -6.89 36.94 -32.11
CA LEU A 95 -7.92 37.05 -33.15
C LEU A 95 -8.96 38.14 -32.86
N ARG A 96 -9.23 38.44 -31.58
CA ARG A 96 -10.12 39.54 -31.17
C ARG A 96 -9.50 40.92 -31.36
N ASP A 97 -8.18 40.99 -31.42
CA ASP A 97 -7.45 42.25 -31.62
C ASP A 97 -7.37 42.59 -33.12
N THR A 98 -7.10 41.59 -33.97
CA THR A 98 -7.03 41.76 -35.43
C THR A 98 -8.38 42.05 -36.12
N THR A 99 -9.50 41.84 -35.43
CA THR A 99 -10.86 42.10 -35.96
C THR A 99 -11.38 43.49 -35.54
N LYS A 100 -10.62 44.22 -34.70
CA LYS A 100 -10.99 45.56 -34.21
C LYS A 100 -10.28 46.70 -34.93
N GLU A 101 -9.32 46.41 -35.80
CA GLU A 101 -8.81 47.33 -36.84
C GLU A 101 -9.64 47.22 -38.12
#